data_AF-A0A9X1DGJ4-F1
#
_entry.id   AF-A0A9X1DGJ4-F1
#
_cell.length_a   1.000
_cell.length_b   1.000
_cell.length_c   1.000
_cell.angle_alpha   90.00
_cell.angle_beta   90.00
_cell.angle_gamma   90.00
#
_symmetry.space_group_name_H-M   'P 1'
#
loop_
_entity.id
_entity.type
_entity.pdbx_description
1 polymer ?
#
loop_
_entity_poly.entity_id
_entity_poly.type
_entity_poly.pdbx_seq_one_letter_code
_entity_poly.pdbx_strand_id
1 'polypeptide(L)'
;MDIVNLVNILNGLNDQDLDMRLYFTRKRPNRRYHSYSPTIHPDLQIEIKDIVKSAVERIQEVEQRPFSPIGTIEGCIETYTPKEVTSFNDILESLNEDFVNRQEVPPEEVGKLTFYCLKIITDEGDILLEE
;
A
#
# COMPACT_ATOMS: atom_id res chain seq x y z
N MET A 1 -4.94 12.71 0.69
CA MET A 1 -6.24 12.02 0.72
C MET A 1 -6.61 11.86 2.17
N ASP A 2 -7.81 12.27 2.57
CA ASP A 2 -8.30 11.99 3.92
C ASP A 2 -8.97 10.60 3.98
N ILE A 3 -9.09 10.07 5.20
CA ILE A 3 -9.64 8.74 5.46
C ILE A 3 -11.09 8.58 4.99
N VAL A 4 -11.93 9.61 5.11
CA VAL A 4 -13.35 9.53 4.70
C VAL A 4 -13.44 9.35 3.18
N ASN A 5 -12.63 10.10 2.43
CA ASN A 5 -12.51 9.93 0.99
C ASN A 5 -11.99 8.54 0.61
N LEU A 6 -11.00 8.00 1.34
CA LEU A 6 -10.53 6.63 1.13
C LEU A 6 -11.66 5.59 1.36
N VAL A 7 -12.45 5.73 2.44
CA VAL A 7 -13.60 4.86 2.70
C VAL A 7 -14.63 4.94 1.57
N ASN A 8 -14.91 6.13 1.05
CA ASN A 8 -15.84 6.31 -0.06
C ASN A 8 -15.36 5.62 -1.35
N ILE A 9 -14.07 5.77 -1.69
CA ILE A 9 -13.48 5.08 -2.84
C ILE A 9 -13.60 3.57 -2.66
N LEU A 10 -13.17 3.02 -1.52
CA LEU A 10 -13.24 1.58 -1.24
C LEU A 10 -14.67 1.03 -1.28
N ASN A 11 -15.66 1.82 -0.83
CA ASN A 11 -17.08 1.47 -0.91
C ASN A 11 -17.63 1.50 -2.35
N GLY A 12 -17.04 2.32 -3.22
CA GLY A 12 -17.42 2.44 -4.62
C GLY A 12 -16.86 1.33 -5.53
N LEU A 13 -15.85 0.58 -5.08
CA LEU A 13 -15.22 -0.47 -5.89
C LEU A 13 -16.17 -1.64 -6.17
N ASN A 14 -16.23 -2.09 -7.42
CA ASN A 14 -17.00 -3.27 -7.84
C ASN A 14 -16.20 -4.56 -7.61
N ASP A 15 -16.75 -5.51 -6.84
CA ASP A 15 -16.10 -6.79 -6.53
C ASP A 15 -15.82 -7.65 -7.77
N GLN A 16 -16.58 -7.45 -8.85
CA GLN A 16 -16.40 -8.18 -10.11
C GLN A 16 -15.29 -7.61 -11.00
N ASP A 17 -14.75 -6.44 -10.66
CA ASP A 17 -13.79 -5.70 -11.48
C ASP A 17 -12.69 -5.06 -10.60
N LEU A 18 -12.19 -5.82 -9.63
CA LEU A 18 -11.07 -5.40 -8.80
C LEU A 18 -9.76 -5.60 -9.57
N ASP A 19 -8.94 -4.55 -9.62
CA ASP A 19 -7.53 -4.61 -10.02
C ASP A 19 -6.65 -4.26 -8.82
N MET A 20 -6.22 -5.31 -8.11
CA MET A 20 -5.33 -5.20 -6.96
C MET A 20 -4.01 -5.91 -7.24
N ARG A 21 -2.91 -5.27 -6.81
CA ARG A 21 -1.56 -5.82 -6.92
C ARG A 21 -0.88 -5.80 -5.57
N LEU A 22 -0.32 -6.94 -5.18
CA LEU A 22 0.47 -7.08 -3.97
C LEU A 22 1.93 -7.12 -4.38
N TYR A 23 2.75 -6.34 -3.71
CA TYR A 23 4.17 -6.23 -3.95
C TYR A 23 4.90 -6.61 -2.68
N PHE A 24 5.73 -7.65 -2.74
CA PHE A 24 6.61 -8.07 -1.67
C PHE A 24 7.98 -7.48 -1.91
N THR A 25 8.42 -6.58 -1.04
CA THR A 25 9.59 -5.75 -1.30
C THR A 25 10.72 -6.07 -0.35
N ARG A 26 11.91 -6.26 -0.91
CA ARG A 26 13.16 -6.38 -0.17
C ARG A 26 13.95 -5.08 -0.28
N LYS A 27 14.33 -4.52 0.87
CA LYS A 27 15.31 -3.43 0.95
C LYS A 27 16.72 -3.98 0.77
N ARG A 28 17.47 -3.45 -0.20
CA ARG A 28 18.88 -3.79 -0.41
C ARG A 28 19.77 -2.80 0.34
N PRO A 29 21.00 -3.19 0.74
CA PRO A 29 21.94 -2.32 1.47
C PRO A 29 22.28 -1.00 0.76
N ASN A 30 22.18 -0.96 -0.57
CA ASN A 30 22.45 0.22 -1.41
C ASN A 30 21.24 1.17 -1.57
N ARG A 31 20.25 1.09 -0.67
CA ARG A 31 18.98 1.84 -0.74
C ARG A 31 18.11 1.54 -1.96
N ARG A 32 18.45 0.53 -2.75
CA ARG A 32 17.56 0.05 -3.82
C ARG A 32 16.52 -0.91 -3.25
N TYR A 33 15.36 -0.94 -3.87
CA TYR A 33 14.29 -1.86 -3.55
C TYR A 33 14.17 -2.89 -4.67
N HIS A 34 13.80 -4.11 -4.31
CA HIS A 34 13.48 -5.16 -5.27
C HIS A 34 12.16 -5.79 -4.87
N SER A 35 11.22 -5.81 -5.81
CA SER A 35 9.83 -6.14 -5.52
C SER A 35 9.38 -7.32 -6.36
N TYR A 36 8.63 -8.21 -5.73
CA TYR A 36 7.96 -9.33 -6.38
C TYR A 36 6.47 -9.08 -6.35
N SER A 37 5.76 -9.33 -7.44
CA SER A 37 4.31 -9.14 -7.49
C SER A 37 3.63 -10.35 -8.12
N PRO A 38 3.35 -11.39 -7.32
CA PRO A 38 2.62 -12.56 -7.78
C PRO A 38 1.17 -12.19 -8.12
N THR A 39 0.57 -12.96 -9.02
CA THR A 39 -0.84 -12.80 -9.37
C THR A 39 -1.73 -13.22 -8.20
N ILE A 40 -2.73 -12.39 -7.89
CA ILE A 40 -3.71 -12.63 -6.83
C ILE A 40 -4.99 -13.15 -7.46
N HIS A 41 -5.52 -14.26 -6.93
CA HIS A 41 -6.80 -14.80 -7.37
C HIS A 41 -7.95 -13.81 -7.07
N PRO A 42 -8.97 -13.67 -7.95
CA PRO A 42 -10.07 -12.73 -7.74
C PRO A 42 -10.73 -12.82 -6.36
N ASP A 43 -11.02 -14.04 -5.88
CA ASP A 43 -11.61 -14.24 -4.55
C ASP A 43 -10.75 -13.64 -3.43
N LEU A 44 -9.42 -13.77 -3.53
CA LEU A 44 -8.49 -13.20 -2.55
C LEU A 44 -8.43 -11.67 -2.65
N GLN A 45 -8.66 -11.08 -3.83
CA GLN A 45 -8.76 -9.63 -3.96
C GLN A 45 -9.98 -9.09 -3.21
N ILE A 46 -11.12 -9.78 -3.30
CA ILE A 46 -12.34 -9.44 -2.54
C ILE A 46 -12.06 -9.50 -1.03
N GLU A 47 -11.45 -10.60 -0.56
CA GLU A 47 -11.09 -10.74 0.86
C GLU A 47 -10.15 -9.63 1.34
N ILE A 48 -9.12 -9.29 0.55
CA ILE A 48 -8.18 -8.21 0.89
C ILE A 48 -8.90 -6.86 0.94
N LYS A 49 -9.78 -6.56 -0.05
CA LYS A 49 -10.59 -5.35 -0.04
C LYS A 49 -11.40 -5.24 1.25
N ASP A 50 -12.08 -6.31 1.65
CA ASP A 50 -12.91 -6.31 2.86
C ASP A 50 -12.10 -6.10 4.13
N ILE A 51 -10.90 -6.69 4.22
CA ILE A 51 -9.97 -6.49 5.34
C ILE A 51 -9.54 -5.02 5.41
N VAL A 52 -9.07 -4.46 4.28
CA VAL A 52 -8.63 -3.06 4.20
C VAL A 52 -9.76 -2.11 4.53
N LYS A 53 -10.93 -2.29 3.91
CA LYS A 53 -12.12 -1.48 4.17
C LYS A 53 -12.48 -1.51 5.65
N SER A 54 -12.56 -2.70 6.25
CA SER A 54 -12.89 -2.85 7.67
C SER A 54 -11.86 -2.16 8.59
N ALA A 55 -10.58 -2.18 8.22
CA ALA A 55 -9.53 -1.51 8.98
C ALA A 55 -9.65 0.01 8.90
N VAL A 56 -9.90 0.56 7.70
CA VAL A 56 -10.02 2.00 7.46
C VAL A 56 -11.31 2.56 8.07
N GLU A 57 -12.44 1.85 7.97
CA GLU A 57 -13.72 2.27 8.57
C GLU A 57 -13.63 2.41 10.09
N ARG A 58 -12.85 1.57 10.77
CA ARG A 58 -12.65 1.65 12.24
C ARG A 58 -11.98 2.95 12.68
N ILE A 59 -11.24 3.59 11.79
CA ILE A 59 -10.46 4.79 12.09
C ILE A 59 -11.01 6.04 11.41
N GLN A 60 -12.17 5.96 10.73
CA GLN A 60 -12.70 7.06 9.93
C GLN A 60 -13.03 8.33 10.74
N GLU A 61 -13.41 8.16 12.01
CA GLU A 61 -13.75 9.24 12.93
C GLU A 61 -12.53 9.74 13.74
N VAL A 62 -11.36 9.11 13.54
CA VAL A 62 -10.13 9.52 14.21
C VAL A 62 -9.66 10.84 13.61
N GLU A 63 -9.28 11.78 14.46
CA GLU A 63 -8.79 13.08 14.01
C GLU A 63 -7.57 12.93 13.10
N GLN A 64 -7.60 13.60 11.94
CA GLN A 64 -6.48 13.63 10.99
C GLN A 64 -5.80 15.00 11.05
N ARG A 65 -4.47 15.00 11.12
CA ARG A 65 -3.68 16.25 11.16
C ARG A 65 -2.32 16.09 10.48
N PRO A 66 -1.69 17.18 10.04
CA PRO A 66 -0.32 17.12 9.54
C PRO A 66 0.65 16.58 10.59
N PHE A 67 1.60 15.76 10.15
CA PHE A 67 2.70 15.26 10.97
C PHE A 67 3.49 16.41 11.62
N SER A 68 3.86 16.22 12.89
CA SER A 68 4.67 17.17 13.65
C SER A 68 5.98 16.53 14.14
N PRO A 69 7.16 17.05 13.75
CA PRO A 69 8.44 16.51 14.21
C PRO A 69 8.77 16.85 15.68
N ILE A 70 7.97 17.71 16.32
CA ILE A 70 8.24 18.22 17.67
C ILE A 70 7.62 17.32 18.75
N GLY A 71 6.65 16.49 18.40
CA GLY A 71 6.04 15.52 19.31
C GLY A 71 4.86 14.80 18.69
N THR A 72 4.67 13.55 19.09
CA THR A 72 3.55 12.70 18.69
C THR A 72 2.37 12.93 19.64
N ILE A 73 1.18 13.11 19.09
CA ILE A 73 -0.06 13.15 19.88
C ILE A 73 -0.77 11.81 19.71
N GLU A 74 -1.10 11.17 20.84
CA GLU A 74 -1.84 9.92 20.81
C GLU A 74 -3.29 10.14 20.35
N GLY A 75 -3.86 9.14 19.68
CA GLY A 75 -5.27 9.15 19.28
C GLY A 75 -5.60 9.98 18.04
N CYS A 76 -4.62 10.40 17.26
CA CYS A 76 -4.82 11.01 15.94
C CYS A 76 -4.03 10.28 14.84
N ILE A 77 -4.47 10.43 13.60
CA ILE A 77 -3.75 10.00 12.41
C ILE A 77 -2.94 11.17 11.88
N GLU A 78 -1.62 10.98 11.79
CA GLU A 78 -0.73 11.97 11.21
C GLU A 78 -0.60 11.77 9.70
N THR A 79 -0.75 12.86 8.95
CA THR A 79 -0.64 12.87 7.49
C THR A 79 0.67 13.53 7.06
N TYR A 80 1.37 12.95 6.10
CA TYR A 80 2.62 13.50 5.55
C TYR A 80 2.61 13.38 4.03
N THR A 81 3.19 14.34 3.31
CA THR A 81 3.15 14.27 1.84
C THR A 81 4.24 13.33 1.32
N PRO A 82 3.97 12.50 0.30
CA PRO A 82 4.98 11.59 -0.22
C PRO A 82 6.24 12.29 -0.76
N LYS A 83 6.12 13.56 -1.19
CA LYS A 83 7.27 14.38 -1.64
C LYS A 83 8.30 14.63 -0.54
N GLU A 84 7.90 14.53 0.72
CA GLU A 84 8.78 14.74 1.87
C GLU A 84 9.47 13.46 2.32
N VAL A 85 9.07 12.30 1.79
CA VAL A 85 9.68 11.00 2.10
C VAL A 85 10.71 10.65 1.02
N THR A 86 11.99 10.80 1.33
CA THR A 86 13.08 10.64 0.35
C THR A 86 13.08 9.27 -0.34
N SER A 87 12.75 8.20 0.39
CA SER A 87 12.73 6.83 -0.15
C SER A 87 11.49 6.50 -0.97
N PHE A 88 10.47 7.37 -0.97
CA PHE A 88 9.18 7.05 -1.59
C PHE A 88 9.30 6.81 -3.09
N ASN A 89 10.09 7.64 -3.79
CA ASN A 89 10.32 7.47 -5.22
C ASN A 89 11.08 6.17 -5.54
N ASP A 90 12.08 5.81 -4.73
CA ASP A 90 12.83 4.56 -4.90
C ASP A 90 11.93 3.32 -4.72
N ILE A 91 10.96 3.40 -3.79
CA ILE A 91 9.94 2.36 -3.61
C ILE A 91 9.06 2.30 -4.85
N LEU A 92 8.48 3.42 -5.29
CA LEU A 92 7.62 3.47 -6.48
C LEU A 92 8.32 2.93 -7.73
N GLU A 93 9.60 3.26 -7.94
CA GLU A 93 10.38 2.75 -9.06
C GLU A 93 10.47 1.22 -9.02
N SER A 94 10.64 0.63 -7.83
CA SER A 94 10.70 -0.84 -7.69
C SER A 94 9.37 -1.55 -7.97
N LEU A 95 8.24 -0.84 -7.91
CA LEU A 95 6.92 -1.38 -8.22
C LEU A 95 6.59 -1.29 -9.73
N ASN A 96 7.41 -0.59 -10.51
CA ASN A 96 7.21 -0.42 -11.94
C ASN A 96 7.25 -1.78 -12.66
N GLU A 97 6.34 -1.97 -13.61
CA GLU A 97 6.19 -3.18 -14.43
C GLU A 97 7.47 -3.57 -15.18
N ASP A 98 8.32 -2.61 -15.52
CA ASP A 98 9.60 -2.88 -16.19
C ASP A 98 10.64 -3.54 -15.27
N PHE A 99 10.47 -3.44 -13.95
CA PHE A 99 11.46 -3.88 -12.95
C PHE A 99 10.94 -4.92 -11.97
N VAL A 100 9.62 -4.97 -11.73
CA VAL A 100 8.99 -5.87 -10.78
C VAL A 100 9.11 -7.32 -11.25
N ASN A 101 9.46 -8.21 -10.34
CA ASN A 101 9.51 -9.64 -10.65
C ASN A 101 8.11 -10.25 -10.54
N ARG A 102 7.58 -10.78 -11.64
CA ARG A 102 6.26 -11.44 -11.73
C ARG A 102 6.30 -12.95 -11.44
N GLN A 103 7.49 -13.51 -11.24
CA GLN A 103 7.64 -14.91 -10.89
C GLN A 103 7.36 -15.14 -9.41
N GLU A 104 7.13 -16.41 -9.07
CA GLU A 104 7.01 -16.85 -7.68
C GLU A 104 8.25 -16.39 -6.88
N VAL A 105 8.02 -15.94 -5.65
CA VAL A 105 9.11 -15.52 -4.76
C VAL A 105 9.95 -16.74 -4.40
N PRO A 106 11.25 -16.76 -4.72
CA PRO A 106 12.10 -17.90 -4.36
C PRO A 106 12.08 -18.11 -2.84
N PRO A 107 12.01 -19.37 -2.33
CA PRO A 107 11.95 -19.64 -0.89
C PRO A 107 13.08 -18.97 -0.09
N GLU A 108 14.28 -18.89 -0.68
CA GLU A 108 15.44 -18.23 -0.08
C GLU A 108 15.33 -16.70 0.00
N GLU A 109 14.42 -16.08 -0.74
CA GLU A 109 14.15 -14.65 -0.72
C GLU A 109 13.01 -14.28 0.24
N VAL A 110 12.10 -15.21 0.57
CA VAL A 110 10.97 -14.97 1.49
C VAL A 110 11.44 -14.40 2.83
N GLY A 111 12.45 -15.02 3.45
CA GLY A 111 13.00 -14.56 4.73
C GLY A 111 13.77 -13.24 4.66
N LYS A 112 13.93 -12.65 3.47
CA LYS A 112 14.63 -11.38 3.22
C LYS A 112 13.69 -10.25 2.81
N LEU A 113 12.40 -10.54 2.64
CA LEU A 113 11.37 -9.52 2.41
C LEU A 113 11.31 -8.60 3.63
N THR A 114 11.09 -7.31 3.38
CA THR A 114 11.17 -6.27 4.40
C THR A 114 9.81 -5.68 4.71
N PHE A 115 8.98 -5.49 3.69
CA PHE A 115 7.63 -4.94 3.79
C PHE A 115 6.83 -5.40 2.57
N TYR A 116 5.53 -5.12 2.57
CA TYR A 116 4.69 -5.31 1.41
C TYR A 116 3.92 -4.04 1.07
N CYS A 117 3.56 -3.89 -0.21
CA CYS A 117 2.66 -2.85 -0.66
C CYS A 117 1.44 -3.46 -1.34
N LEU A 118 0.25 -3.02 -0.94
CA LEU A 118 -0.97 -3.27 -1.67
C LEU A 118 -1.29 -2.05 -2.52
N LYS A 119 -1.41 -2.26 -3.83
CA LYS A 119 -1.87 -1.28 -4.78
C LYS A 119 -3.28 -1.62 -5.21
N ILE A 120 -4.18 -0.65 -5.12
CA ILE A 120 -5.56 -0.73 -5.60
C ILE A 120 -5.67 0.25 -6.75
N ILE A 121 -5.92 -0.26 -7.95
CA ILE A 121 -6.05 0.55 -9.16
C ILE A 121 -7.52 0.97 -9.26
N THR A 122 -7.76 2.26 -9.38
CA THR A 122 -9.12 2.84 -9.44
C THR A 122 -9.18 3.91 -10.51
N ASP A 123 -10.38 4.22 -11.00
CA ASP A 123 -10.60 5.32 -11.94
C ASP A 123 -10.29 6.70 -11.35
N GLU A 124 -10.30 6.82 -10.01
CA GLU A 124 -9.98 8.05 -9.28
C GLU A 124 -8.47 8.20 -9.01
N GLY A 125 -7.68 7.19 -9.38
CA GLY A 125 -6.24 7.10 -9.16
C GLY A 125 -5.83 5.91 -8.31
N ASP A 126 -4.53 5.60 -8.32
CA ASP A 126 -3.99 4.45 -7.61
C ASP A 126 -3.89 4.72 -6.10
N ILE A 127 -4.39 3.79 -5.29
CA ILE A 127 -4.19 3.78 -3.83
C ILE A 127 -3.04 2.82 -3.53
N LEU A 128 -2.06 3.27 -2.74
CA LEU A 128 -0.94 2.45 -2.29
C LEU A 128 -0.94 2.40 -0.75
N LEU A 129 -0.95 1.19 -0.20
CA LEU A 129 -0.83 0.90 1.23
C LEU A 129 0.49 0.15 1.46
N GLU A 130 1.25 0.51 2.48
CA GLU A 130 2.54 -0.09 2.84
C GLU A 130 2.51 -0.55 4.31
N GLU A 131 3.01 -1.76 4.59
CA GLU A 131 3.21 -2.29 5.96
C GLU A 131 4.51 -3.11 6.05
#